data_AF-A0A2Z5G827-F1
#
_entry.id   AF-A0A2Z5G827-F1
#
_cell.length_a   1.000
_cell.length_b   1.000
_cell.length_c   1.000
_cell.angle_alpha   90.00
_cell.angle_beta   90.00
_cell.angle_gamma   90.00
#
_symmetry.space_group_name_H-M   'P 1'
#
loop_
_entity.id
_entity.type
_entity.pdbx_description
1 polymer ?
#
loop_
_entity_poly.entity_id
_entity_poly.type
_entity_poly.pdbx_seq_one_letter_code
_entity_poly.pdbx_strand_id
1 'polypeptide(L)'
;MSDRSSQRRFFVFLSLIGMALLSFTPLRAQTAAALANVRRIYVEPFSGKRGAGEIRSDIIGLLKHDPSLMIVSSVDQSDAVLKGNGEIWTTGYISTNPRANESSRSPIYSGYLSLTLEGSQGQALWSYLVTPAGSFSGAITSNLASHGAKLLLSAVVHEKGSGAPSNESVSTPDQTHQVLKGAGGTFPAPLYQSWIESFHQLHPELQVTYDPVGSEQGIRSLLAQQIDFAASDIPVAETDTSLQRIATVLGAVVPIYNLQGLERSVRFTPEILANIFLGKITRWNDPLLRASNRGLNLPDAAITVIHRSDGSGTTYAFTDFLSRTSPEWKASIGTGGSVRWLVGHEATGNNGVATQVQQIPNSIGYVELTYAIQHELSFGSVRNASGAFVTANLESVATAAESAGDAAASITNAAGKAAYPIASFTWIVLPNPIPLKNRGPITDMLRWMLTNGQKQSSALGYAPLPRSVASRQLESLSTLK
;
A
#
# COMPACT_ATOMS: atom_id res chain seq x y z
N MET A 1 47.87 54.34 -4.71
CA MET A 1 48.21 54.14 -3.28
C MET A 1 47.09 53.30 -2.70
N SER A 2 47.31 52.03 -2.31
CA SER A 2 48.04 51.60 -1.10
C SER A 2 47.33 52.18 0.14
N ASP A 3 46.77 51.37 1.03
CA ASP A 3 47.52 50.32 1.74
C ASP A 3 46.76 48.98 2.01
N ARG A 4 47.53 47.93 2.30
CA ARG A 4 47.13 46.58 2.76
C ARG A 4 47.86 46.25 4.08
N SER A 5 47.15 46.00 5.18
CA SER A 5 47.59 45.15 6.33
C SER A 5 46.61 45.34 7.51
N SER A 6 46.42 44.44 8.49
CA SER A 6 46.84 43.03 8.65
C SER A 6 46.02 42.32 9.75
N GLN A 7 45.34 41.22 9.35
CA GLN A 7 45.26 39.90 10.03
C GLN A 7 44.54 39.64 11.38
N ARG A 8 43.81 38.49 11.39
CA ARG A 8 43.53 37.53 12.50
C ARG A 8 42.72 38.08 13.70
N ARG A 9 41.56 37.56 14.11
CA ARG A 9 40.82 36.27 13.94
C ARG A 9 39.27 36.57 13.94
N PHE A 10 38.28 35.68 13.71
CA PHE A 10 38.21 34.23 13.42
C PHE A 10 36.89 33.79 12.70
N PHE A 11 36.63 32.47 12.69
CA PHE A 11 35.46 31.67 12.27
C PHE A 11 34.10 31.97 12.99
N VAL A 12 32.89 31.56 12.56
CA VAL A 12 32.36 30.63 11.51
C VAL A 12 31.04 31.21 10.92
N PHE A 13 30.81 31.13 9.60
CA PHE A 13 29.59 30.60 8.92
C PHE A 13 29.55 30.99 7.43
N LEU A 14 30.05 30.07 6.59
CA LEU A 14 29.75 29.96 5.16
C LEU A 14 29.31 28.50 4.99
N SER A 15 28.18 28.16 4.37
CA SER A 15 27.95 28.13 2.92
C SER A 15 26.77 27.14 2.68
N LEU A 16 26.25 26.82 1.49
CA LEU A 16 26.58 27.15 0.11
C LEU A 16 25.30 26.91 -0.73
N ILE A 17 24.88 27.86 -1.57
CA ILE A 17 23.99 27.55 -2.70
C ILE A 17 24.91 27.16 -3.86
N GLY A 18 24.99 25.87 -4.17
CA GLY A 18 25.95 25.31 -5.12
C GLY A 18 25.35 24.19 -5.96
N MET A 19 25.08 24.50 -7.23
CA MET A 19 24.58 23.56 -8.24
C MET A 19 25.61 22.46 -8.52
N ALA A 20 25.19 21.20 -8.46
CA ALA A 20 25.99 20.05 -8.90
C ALA A 20 25.15 19.15 -9.82
N LEU A 21 25.52 19.07 -11.10
CA LEU A 21 25.11 17.95 -11.94
C LEU A 21 25.76 16.68 -11.41
N LEU A 22 24.96 15.75 -10.91
CA LEU A 22 25.38 14.37 -10.71
C LEU A 22 24.69 13.50 -11.76
N SER A 23 25.53 12.91 -12.62
CA SER A 23 25.15 11.88 -13.57
C SER A 23 24.46 10.73 -12.85
N PHE A 24 23.23 10.39 -13.28
CA PHE A 24 22.53 9.18 -12.85
C PHE A 24 23.27 7.93 -13.36
N THR A 25 24.26 7.46 -12.59
CA THR A 25 24.58 6.03 -12.58
C THR A 25 23.39 5.29 -11.96
N PRO A 26 22.80 4.28 -12.60
CA PRO A 26 21.77 3.48 -11.97
C PRO A 26 22.35 2.83 -10.71
N LEU A 27 21.67 2.97 -9.58
CA LEU A 27 22.03 2.25 -8.37
C LEU A 27 21.98 0.75 -8.71
N ARG A 28 23.15 0.09 -8.72
CA ARG A 28 23.21 -1.37 -8.76
C ARG A 28 22.48 -1.88 -7.53
N ALA A 29 21.38 -2.60 -7.71
CA ALA A 29 20.81 -3.43 -6.66
C ALA A 29 21.87 -4.44 -6.23
N GLN A 30 22.46 -4.23 -5.05
CA GLN A 30 23.48 -5.12 -4.51
C GLN A 30 22.78 -6.26 -3.79
N THR A 31 22.64 -7.37 -4.50
CA THR A 31 21.95 -8.60 -4.07
C THR A 31 22.58 -9.23 -2.83
N ALA A 32 21.72 -9.69 -1.91
CA ALA A 32 21.94 -10.74 -0.88
C ALA A 32 23.10 -10.55 0.13
N ALA A 33 24.36 -10.51 -0.35
CA ALA A 33 25.57 -10.55 0.47
C ALA A 33 25.74 -9.42 1.50
N ALA A 34 24.94 -8.35 1.42
CA ALA A 34 24.94 -7.28 2.42
C ALA A 34 24.29 -7.71 3.75
N LEU A 35 23.30 -8.61 3.72
CA LEU A 35 22.62 -9.11 4.93
C LEU A 35 23.48 -10.11 5.72
N ALA A 36 24.21 -10.99 5.04
CA ALA A 36 25.09 -11.99 5.65
C ALA A 36 26.22 -11.41 6.52
N ASN A 37 26.55 -10.14 6.32
CA ASN A 37 27.59 -9.43 7.07
C ASN A 37 27.04 -8.66 8.28
N VAL A 38 25.72 -8.55 8.44
CA VAL A 38 25.12 -7.90 9.61
C VAL A 38 25.26 -8.79 10.84
N ARG A 39 26.11 -8.40 11.79
CA ARG A 39 26.26 -9.10 13.09
C ARG A 39 25.89 -8.21 14.27
N ARG A 40 26.00 -6.89 14.12
CA ARG A 40 25.73 -5.89 15.17
C ARG A 40 24.56 -5.03 14.73
N ILE A 41 23.44 -5.12 15.44
CA ILE A 41 22.23 -4.33 15.14
C ILE A 41 21.99 -3.31 16.25
N TYR A 42 21.86 -2.04 15.89
CA TYR A 42 21.26 -1.04 16.76
C TYR A 42 19.76 -0.98 16.49
N VAL A 43 18.92 -1.14 17.51
CA VAL A 43 17.47 -1.01 17.36
C VAL A 43 17.05 0.41 17.74
N GLU A 44 16.69 1.23 16.77
CA GLU A 44 16.24 2.61 16.97
C GLU A 44 14.92 2.64 17.77
N PRO A 45 14.61 3.69 18.56
CA PRO A 45 13.27 3.90 19.08
C PRO A 45 12.23 3.86 17.96
N PHE A 46 11.27 2.92 18.04
CA PHE A 46 10.25 2.80 17.01
C PHE A 46 9.31 3.99 17.04
N SER A 47 8.96 4.51 15.86
CA SER A 47 7.87 5.46 15.70
C SER A 47 6.52 4.75 15.84
N GLY A 48 5.45 5.54 15.92
CA GLY A 48 4.08 5.05 16.00
C GLY A 48 3.36 5.40 17.30
N LYS A 49 2.17 4.82 17.50
CA LYS A 49 1.28 5.14 18.63
C LYS A 49 1.39 4.07 19.74
N ARG A 50 0.25 3.60 20.24
CA ARG A 50 0.16 2.67 21.37
C ARG A 50 0.87 1.36 21.06
N GLY A 51 1.75 0.93 21.96
CA GLY A 51 2.46 -0.35 21.89
C GLY A 51 3.80 -0.35 21.15
N ALA A 52 4.17 0.72 20.41
CA ALA A 52 5.45 0.77 19.67
C ALA A 52 6.69 0.52 20.56
N GLY A 53 6.71 1.12 21.75
CA GLY A 53 7.79 0.92 22.73
C GLY A 53 7.87 -0.50 23.32
N GLU A 54 6.71 -1.13 23.55
CA GLU A 54 6.61 -2.53 24.01
C GLU A 54 7.11 -3.48 22.92
N ILE A 55 6.63 -3.31 21.67
CA ILE A 55 7.06 -4.10 20.51
C ILE A 55 8.58 -4.02 20.34
N ARG A 56 9.16 -2.81 20.44
CA ARG A 56 10.62 -2.63 20.38
C ARG A 56 11.34 -3.38 21.50
N SER A 57 10.83 -3.30 22.73
CA SER A 57 11.42 -3.99 23.89
C SER A 57 11.41 -5.50 23.69
N ASP A 58 10.28 -6.05 23.25
CA ASP A 58 10.12 -7.48 22.97
C ASP A 58 11.05 -7.94 21.84
N ILE A 59 11.16 -7.18 20.74
CA ILE A 59 12.12 -7.47 19.66
C ILE A 59 13.57 -7.47 20.17
N ILE A 60 13.97 -6.49 20.99
CA ILE A 60 15.31 -6.46 21.58
C ILE A 60 15.56 -7.69 22.46
N GLY A 61 14.54 -8.14 23.22
CA GLY A 61 14.62 -9.38 24.00
C GLY A 61 14.82 -10.62 23.12
N LEU A 62 14.00 -10.75 22.08
CA LEU A 62 14.02 -11.89 21.15
C LEU A 62 15.34 -11.98 20.36
N LEU A 63 15.82 -10.87 19.79
CA LEU A 63 17.06 -10.85 19.01
C LEU A 63 18.30 -11.12 19.86
N LYS A 64 18.29 -10.77 21.15
CA LYS A 64 19.39 -11.09 22.09
C LYS A 64 19.55 -12.59 22.37
N HIS A 65 18.57 -13.42 22.02
CA HIS A 65 18.66 -14.87 22.19
C HIS A 65 19.30 -15.57 20.99
N ASP A 66 19.51 -14.90 19.85
CA ASP A 66 20.21 -15.48 18.71
C ASP A 66 21.73 -15.24 18.82
N PRO A 67 22.57 -16.29 18.86
CA PRO A 67 24.02 -16.16 19.04
C PRO A 67 24.75 -15.63 17.80
N SER A 68 24.08 -15.45 16.66
CA SER A 68 24.67 -14.85 15.46
C SER A 68 24.60 -13.32 15.44
N LEU A 69 23.77 -12.73 16.31
CA LEU A 69 23.54 -11.29 16.41
C LEU A 69 23.95 -10.72 17.76
N MET A 70 24.41 -9.47 17.74
CA MET A 70 24.73 -8.65 18.90
C MET A 70 23.92 -7.37 18.85
N ILE A 71 23.03 -7.17 19.82
CA ILE A 71 22.32 -5.88 19.96
C ILE A 71 23.23 -4.88 20.65
N VAL A 72 23.60 -3.81 19.93
CA VAL A 72 24.51 -2.74 20.40
C VAL A 72 23.73 -1.53 20.90
N SER A 73 24.38 -0.66 21.69
CA SER A 73 23.71 0.46 22.37
C SER A 73 23.76 1.79 21.62
N SER A 74 24.45 1.87 20.48
CA SER A 74 24.59 3.08 19.67
C SER A 74 24.77 2.75 18.19
N VAL A 75 24.43 3.70 17.31
CA VAL A 75 24.54 3.57 15.85
C VAL A 75 25.99 3.31 15.42
N ASP A 76 26.96 4.02 16.01
CA ASP A 76 28.40 3.91 15.68
C ASP A 76 29.00 2.51 15.93
N GLN A 77 28.32 1.68 16.73
CA GLN A 77 28.74 0.31 17.04
C GLN A 77 28.08 -0.74 16.12
N SER A 78 27.13 -0.33 15.27
CA SER A 78 26.29 -1.24 14.48
C SER A 78 26.80 -1.43 13.04
N ASP A 79 26.54 -2.60 12.49
CA ASP A 79 26.66 -2.88 11.06
C ASP A 79 25.38 -2.41 10.32
N ALA A 80 24.24 -2.43 11.02
CA ALA A 80 22.95 -1.98 10.53
C ALA A 80 22.04 -1.44 11.67
N VAL A 81 21.16 -0.50 11.31
CA VAL A 81 20.13 0.07 12.19
C VAL A 81 18.78 -0.53 11.88
N LEU A 82 18.14 -1.19 12.85
CA LEU A 82 16.76 -1.62 12.77
C LEU A 82 15.84 -0.48 13.22
N LYS A 83 15.13 0.10 12.26
CA LYS A 83 14.02 1.04 12.48
C LYS A 83 12.70 0.28 12.46
N GLY A 84 11.67 0.90 13.04
CA GLY A 84 10.31 0.38 12.94
C GLY A 84 9.26 1.42 13.23
N ASN A 85 8.05 1.20 12.70
CA ASN A 85 6.84 1.96 13.00
C ASN A 85 5.75 1.00 13.44
N GLY A 86 5.28 1.10 14.68
CA GLY A 86 4.34 0.15 15.28
C GLY A 86 3.03 0.80 15.73
N GLU A 87 1.91 0.18 15.38
CA GLU A 87 0.59 0.68 15.78
C GLU A 87 -0.37 -0.47 16.07
N ILE A 88 -1.11 -0.35 17.17
CA ILE A 88 -2.09 -1.33 17.64
C ILE A 88 -3.39 -0.60 17.96
N TRP A 89 -4.49 -1.15 17.46
CA TRP A 89 -5.84 -0.65 17.71
C TRP A 89 -6.79 -1.80 18.08
N THR A 90 -7.86 -1.46 18.79
CA THR A 90 -8.89 -2.42 19.17
C THR A 90 -9.91 -2.53 18.03
N THR A 91 -10.07 -3.70 17.44
CA THR A 91 -11.03 -3.97 16.35
C THR A 91 -12.39 -4.48 16.83
N GLY A 92 -12.49 -4.89 18.10
CA GLY A 92 -13.73 -5.32 18.72
C GLY A 92 -13.53 -5.78 20.16
N TYR A 93 -14.55 -6.39 20.74
CA TYR A 93 -14.46 -7.01 22.06
C TYR A 93 -15.19 -8.35 22.04
N ILE A 94 -14.56 -9.40 22.58
CA ILE A 94 -15.13 -10.74 22.70
C ILE A 94 -15.47 -11.06 24.16
N SER A 95 -16.57 -11.78 24.37
CA SER A 95 -16.90 -12.38 25.66
C SER A 95 -17.53 -13.75 25.44
N THR A 96 -17.15 -14.71 26.28
CA THR A 96 -17.79 -16.02 26.35
C THR A 96 -19.14 -15.98 27.08
N ASN A 97 -19.49 -14.86 27.71
CA ASN A 97 -20.79 -14.61 28.34
C ASN A 97 -21.56 -13.53 27.55
N PRO A 98 -22.67 -13.87 26.86
CA PRO A 98 -23.43 -12.90 26.06
C PRO A 98 -24.17 -11.83 26.89
N ARG A 99 -24.15 -11.90 28.22
CA ARG A 99 -24.68 -10.87 29.14
C ARG A 99 -23.58 -10.03 29.80
N ALA A 100 -22.33 -10.14 29.35
CA ALA A 100 -21.21 -9.35 29.87
C ALA A 100 -21.41 -7.84 29.62
N ASN A 101 -21.32 -7.06 30.69
CA ASN A 101 -21.13 -5.61 30.65
C ASN A 101 -19.81 -5.27 29.93
N GLU A 102 -19.73 -4.09 29.31
CA GLU A 102 -18.61 -3.75 28.41
C GLU A 102 -17.23 -3.82 29.09
N SER A 103 -17.16 -3.49 30.37
CA SER A 103 -15.95 -3.56 31.19
C SER A 103 -15.43 -4.98 31.48
N SER A 104 -16.18 -6.04 31.17
CA SER A 104 -15.76 -7.44 31.34
C SER A 104 -15.53 -8.19 30.02
N ARG A 105 -15.51 -7.47 28.88
CA ARG A 105 -15.23 -8.05 27.56
C ARG A 105 -13.74 -7.92 27.24
N SER A 106 -13.13 -8.98 26.70
CA SER A 106 -11.73 -8.95 26.28
C SER A 106 -11.59 -8.20 24.95
N PRO A 107 -10.74 -7.17 24.83
CA PRO A 107 -10.50 -6.49 23.57
C PRO A 107 -9.87 -7.44 22.53
N ILE A 108 -10.40 -7.42 21.31
CA ILE A 108 -9.78 -7.97 20.12
C ILE A 108 -8.93 -6.86 19.52
N TYR A 109 -7.65 -7.16 19.27
CA TYR A 109 -6.72 -6.20 18.70
C TYR A 109 -6.37 -6.55 17.24
N SER A 110 -6.10 -5.52 16.46
CA SER A 110 -5.27 -5.61 15.26
C SER A 110 -4.10 -4.65 15.40
N GLY A 111 -3.22 -4.64 14.41
CA GLY A 111 -2.09 -3.74 14.37
C GLY A 111 -1.25 -3.94 13.11
N TYR A 112 -0.20 -3.15 13.01
CA TYR A 112 0.93 -3.44 12.14
C TYR A 112 2.23 -3.08 12.85
N LEU A 113 3.32 -3.69 12.38
CA LEU A 113 4.66 -3.26 12.67
C LEU A 113 5.44 -3.23 11.36
N SER A 114 5.74 -2.03 10.86
CA SER A 114 6.76 -1.88 9.84
C SER A 114 8.14 -2.02 10.48
N LEU A 115 9.04 -2.78 9.85
CA LEU A 115 10.46 -2.86 10.18
C LEU A 115 11.29 -2.51 8.96
N THR A 116 12.39 -1.81 9.15
CA THR A 116 13.41 -1.57 8.12
C THR A 116 14.79 -1.68 8.73
N LEU A 117 15.62 -2.56 8.18
CA LEU A 117 17.04 -2.69 8.51
C LEU A 117 17.84 -1.85 7.51
N GLU A 118 18.43 -0.75 7.96
CA GLU A 118 19.29 0.12 7.15
C GLU A 118 20.77 -0.19 7.38
N GLY A 119 21.56 -0.24 6.31
CA GLY A 119 23.01 -0.38 6.39
C GLY A 119 23.74 0.92 6.73
N SER A 120 25.05 0.85 6.90
CA SER A 120 25.90 1.97 7.30
C SER A 120 25.96 3.18 6.35
N GLN A 121 25.37 3.11 5.15
CA GLN A 121 25.20 4.24 4.21
C GLN A 121 23.73 4.71 4.11
N GLY A 122 22.85 4.28 5.01
CA GLY A 122 21.42 4.62 5.01
C GLY A 122 20.59 3.87 3.97
N GLN A 123 21.16 2.86 3.30
CA GLN A 123 20.46 2.02 2.34
C GLN A 123 19.62 0.94 3.04
N ALA A 124 18.36 0.77 2.65
CA ALA A 124 17.54 -0.33 3.16
C ALA A 124 18.10 -1.68 2.69
N LEU A 125 18.51 -2.53 3.63
CA LEU A 125 18.99 -3.90 3.39
C LEU A 125 17.85 -4.91 3.43
N TRP A 126 16.85 -4.66 4.28
CA TRP A 126 15.66 -5.47 4.45
C TRP A 126 14.53 -4.60 5.00
N SER A 127 13.29 -4.86 4.60
CA SER A 127 12.11 -4.22 5.18
C SER A 127 10.92 -5.16 5.17
N TYR A 128 9.99 -4.94 6.11
CA TYR A 128 8.82 -5.78 6.29
C TYR A 128 7.64 -4.99 6.87
N LEU A 129 6.42 -5.49 6.60
CA LEU A 129 5.21 -5.05 7.30
C LEU A 129 4.59 -6.26 8.00
N VAL A 130 4.89 -6.39 9.28
CA VAL A 130 4.41 -7.48 10.12
C VAL A 130 2.95 -7.20 10.49
N THR A 131 2.08 -8.19 10.28
CA THR A 131 0.69 -8.18 10.73
C THR A 131 0.46 -9.26 11.79
N PRO A 132 -0.62 -9.17 12.59
CA PRO A 132 -0.94 -10.16 13.61
C PRO A 132 -1.22 -11.53 12.99
N ALA A 133 -0.69 -12.59 13.58
CA ALA A 133 -0.98 -13.95 13.13
C ALA A 133 -2.49 -14.26 13.31
N GLY A 134 -3.10 -15.00 12.37
CA GLY A 134 -4.55 -15.25 12.37
C GLY A 134 -5.10 -15.98 13.63
N SER A 135 -4.23 -16.65 14.38
CA SER A 135 -4.48 -17.17 15.73
C SER A 135 -3.25 -16.94 16.60
N PHE A 136 -3.39 -16.24 17.72
CA PHE A 136 -2.35 -16.07 18.72
C PHE A 136 -2.94 -16.05 20.14
N SER A 137 -2.13 -16.41 21.12
CA SER A 137 -2.42 -16.24 22.55
C SER A 137 -1.46 -15.20 23.15
N GLY A 138 -1.93 -14.44 24.13
CA GLY A 138 -1.15 -13.38 24.77
C GLY A 138 -1.34 -11.99 24.13
N ALA A 139 -0.37 -11.10 24.35
CA ALA A 139 -0.44 -9.71 23.91
C ALA A 139 -0.16 -9.56 22.40
N ILE A 140 -0.92 -8.67 21.75
CA ILE A 140 -0.74 -8.26 20.35
C ILE A 140 0.64 -7.66 20.09
N THR A 141 1.20 -6.92 21.06
CA THR A 141 2.57 -6.39 21.04
C THR A 141 3.60 -7.51 20.90
N SER A 142 3.52 -8.51 21.79
CA SER A 142 4.40 -9.67 21.78
C SER A 142 4.20 -10.57 20.55
N ASN A 143 2.99 -10.64 19.99
CA ASN A 143 2.75 -11.34 18.72
C ASN A 143 3.46 -10.65 17.54
N LEU A 144 3.26 -9.34 17.36
CA LEU A 144 3.94 -8.54 16.33
C LEU A 144 5.47 -8.57 16.51
N ALA A 145 5.96 -8.46 17.74
CA ALA A 145 7.38 -8.54 18.05
C ALA A 145 7.98 -9.92 17.75
N SER A 146 7.31 -11.01 18.18
CA SER A 146 7.73 -12.38 17.90
C SER A 146 7.79 -12.67 16.41
N HIS A 147 6.78 -12.22 15.66
CA HIS A 147 6.72 -12.44 14.23
C HIS A 147 7.79 -11.62 13.50
N GLY A 148 7.93 -10.32 13.80
CA GLY A 148 8.95 -9.44 13.22
C GLY A 148 10.38 -9.85 13.53
N ALA A 149 10.68 -10.26 14.77
CA ALA A 149 12.00 -10.77 15.13
C ALA A 149 12.31 -12.08 14.40
N LYS A 150 11.35 -13.02 14.31
CA LYS A 150 11.53 -14.27 13.56
C LYS A 150 11.85 -14.02 12.08
N LEU A 151 11.14 -13.08 11.45
CA LEU A 151 11.34 -12.69 10.06
C LEU A 151 12.73 -12.06 9.85
N LEU A 152 13.14 -11.12 10.71
CA LEU A 152 14.47 -10.53 10.68
C LEU A 152 15.59 -11.57 10.90
N LEU A 153 15.42 -12.48 11.86
CA LEU A 153 16.36 -13.57 12.10
C LEU A 153 16.47 -14.48 10.88
N SER A 154 15.35 -14.85 10.25
CA SER A 154 15.40 -15.65 9.01
C SER A 154 16.16 -14.93 7.89
N ALA A 155 16.03 -13.61 7.77
CA ALA A 155 16.72 -12.81 6.76
C ALA A 155 18.23 -12.65 7.01
N VAL A 156 18.70 -12.73 8.26
CA VAL A 156 20.12 -12.59 8.62
C VAL A 156 20.83 -13.94 8.78
N VAL A 157 20.13 -14.99 9.19
CA VAL A 157 20.73 -16.30 9.55
C VAL A 157 20.84 -17.26 8.35
N HIS A 158 19.94 -17.21 7.36
CA HIS A 158 19.85 -18.25 6.32
C HIS A 158 20.92 -18.22 5.21
N GLU A 159 21.97 -17.40 5.27
CA GLU A 159 23.15 -17.53 4.39
C GLU A 159 24.27 -18.45 4.94
N LYS A 160 24.14 -19.04 6.14
CA LYS A 160 25.13 -20.01 6.66
C LYS A 160 24.95 -21.40 6.05
N GLY A 161 25.34 -21.57 4.77
CA GLY A 161 25.04 -22.79 4.01
C GLY A 161 25.96 -23.22 2.86
N SER A 162 27.13 -22.61 2.62
CA SER A 162 28.13 -23.23 1.72
C SER A 162 29.55 -22.71 2.00
N GLY A 163 30.40 -23.58 2.57
CA GLY A 163 31.84 -23.35 2.70
C GLY A 163 32.60 -24.24 1.72
N ALA A 164 33.53 -23.67 0.95
CA ALA A 164 34.41 -24.43 0.07
C ALA A 164 35.28 -25.42 0.86
N PRO A 165 35.58 -26.59 0.28
CA PRO A 165 36.95 -26.74 -0.23
C PRO A 165 37.08 -27.40 -1.62
N SER A 166 38.13 -26.97 -2.33
CA SER A 166 38.90 -27.64 -3.41
C SER A 166 38.27 -28.75 -4.27
N ASN A 167 38.26 -28.50 -5.59
CA ASN A 167 38.39 -29.46 -6.70
C ASN A 167 38.03 -30.94 -6.46
N GLU A 168 36.83 -31.34 -6.86
CA GLU A 168 36.66 -32.31 -7.94
C GLU A 168 35.25 -32.20 -8.55
N SER A 169 35.13 -32.50 -9.85
CA SER A 169 33.93 -32.18 -10.63
C SER A 169 32.85 -33.25 -10.54
N VAL A 170 31.82 -33.01 -9.71
CA VAL A 170 30.54 -33.74 -9.76
C VAL A 170 29.39 -32.74 -9.80
N SER A 171 28.62 -32.77 -10.89
CA SER A 171 27.48 -31.88 -11.10
C SER A 171 26.25 -32.32 -10.31
N THR A 172 25.98 -31.67 -9.18
CA THR A 172 24.63 -31.63 -8.59
C THR A 172 23.81 -30.50 -9.24
N PRO A 173 22.48 -30.66 -9.43
CA PRO A 173 21.66 -29.59 -9.99
C PRO A 173 21.57 -28.40 -9.03
N ASP A 174 21.95 -27.23 -9.52
CA ASP A 174 21.81 -25.96 -8.83
C ASP A 174 20.32 -25.69 -8.54
N GLN A 175 19.94 -25.58 -7.26
CA GLN A 175 18.60 -25.13 -6.90
C GLN A 175 18.54 -23.61 -7.04
N THR A 176 18.37 -23.16 -8.29
CA THR A 176 18.19 -21.75 -8.61
C THR A 176 16.93 -21.22 -7.92
N HIS A 177 17.09 -20.48 -6.82
CA HIS A 177 15.98 -19.71 -6.23
C HIS A 177 15.39 -18.81 -7.31
N GLN A 178 14.15 -19.09 -7.71
CA GLN A 178 13.52 -18.36 -8.78
C GLN A 178 12.90 -17.08 -8.21
N VAL A 179 13.23 -15.95 -8.84
CA VAL A 179 12.70 -14.64 -8.46
C VAL A 179 11.66 -14.20 -9.50
N LEU A 180 10.42 -13.96 -9.05
CA LEU A 180 9.41 -13.22 -9.80
C LEU A 180 9.38 -11.76 -9.33
N LYS A 181 9.46 -10.84 -10.28
CA LYS A 181 9.39 -9.40 -10.03
C LYS A 181 8.02 -8.86 -10.42
N GLY A 182 7.35 -8.26 -9.46
CA GLY A 182 6.12 -7.50 -9.64
C GLY A 182 6.32 -6.01 -9.43
N ALA A 183 5.54 -5.18 -10.12
CA ALA A 183 5.43 -3.76 -9.78
C ALA A 183 4.08 -3.18 -10.23
N GLY A 184 3.61 -2.11 -9.56
CA GLY A 184 2.49 -1.32 -10.06
C GLY A 184 1.62 -0.70 -8.99
N GLY A 185 0.30 -0.89 -9.11
CA GLY A 185 -0.73 -0.22 -8.33
C GLY A 185 -0.45 -0.18 -6.82
N THR A 186 -0.50 1.03 -6.24
CA THR A 186 -0.45 1.19 -4.77
C THR A 186 -1.78 0.76 -4.13
N PHE A 187 -2.88 0.68 -4.88
CA PHE A 187 -4.21 0.30 -4.41
C PHE A 187 -4.24 -1.09 -3.75
N PRO A 188 -3.74 -2.19 -4.37
CA PRO A 188 -3.70 -3.52 -3.74
C PRO A 188 -2.45 -3.78 -2.88
N ALA A 189 -1.50 -2.85 -2.78
CA ALA A 189 -0.16 -3.14 -2.27
C ALA A 189 -0.14 -3.79 -0.86
N PRO A 190 -0.91 -3.33 0.14
CA PRO A 190 -1.00 -3.98 1.45
C PRO A 190 -1.47 -5.44 1.37
N LEU A 191 -2.45 -5.75 0.52
CA LEU A 191 -2.94 -7.13 0.32
C LEU A 191 -1.89 -7.98 -0.40
N TYR A 192 -1.32 -7.47 -1.48
CA TYR A 192 -0.35 -8.22 -2.29
C TYR A 192 0.92 -8.55 -1.50
N GLN A 193 1.37 -7.65 -0.62
CA GLN A 193 2.51 -7.93 0.27
C GLN A 193 2.19 -9.07 1.26
N SER A 194 1.01 -9.05 1.90
CA SER A 194 0.56 -10.14 2.80
C SER A 194 0.33 -11.47 2.06
N TRP A 195 -0.14 -11.42 0.82
CA TRP A 195 -0.28 -12.58 -0.05
C TRP A 195 1.05 -13.17 -0.48
N ILE A 196 2.02 -12.33 -0.84
CA ILE A 196 3.39 -12.74 -1.21
C ILE A 196 4.08 -13.41 -0.02
N GLU A 197 3.97 -12.85 1.18
CA GLU A 197 4.43 -13.48 2.43
C GLU A 197 3.80 -14.87 2.61
N SER A 198 2.47 -14.94 2.57
CA SER A 198 1.71 -16.17 2.83
C SER A 198 1.95 -17.25 1.76
N PHE A 199 2.23 -16.84 0.52
CA PHE A 199 2.61 -17.73 -0.56
C PHE A 199 4.05 -18.25 -0.38
N HIS A 200 5.00 -17.38 -0.04
CA HIS A 200 6.39 -17.76 0.20
C HIS A 200 6.55 -18.74 1.38
N GLN A 201 5.69 -18.67 2.40
CA GLN A 201 5.66 -19.67 3.48
C GLN A 201 5.29 -21.09 3.01
N LEU A 202 4.63 -21.22 1.85
CA LEU A 202 4.28 -22.50 1.21
C LEU A 202 5.25 -22.87 0.07
N HIS A 203 5.95 -21.88 -0.48
CA HIS A 203 6.85 -21.95 -1.62
C HIS A 203 8.18 -21.22 -1.32
N PRO A 204 8.98 -21.72 -0.35
CA PRO A 204 10.23 -21.07 0.04
C PRO A 204 11.27 -21.00 -1.09
N GLU A 205 11.15 -21.90 -2.08
CA GLU A 205 11.98 -21.92 -3.30
C GLU A 205 11.70 -20.74 -4.27
N LEU A 206 10.55 -20.09 -4.13
CA LEU A 206 10.13 -18.96 -4.96
C LEU A 206 10.18 -17.66 -4.17
N GLN A 207 11.02 -16.73 -4.61
CA GLN A 207 10.98 -15.36 -4.14
C GLN A 207 10.05 -14.54 -5.05
N VAL A 208 9.08 -13.85 -4.45
CA VAL A 208 8.26 -12.87 -5.17
C VAL A 208 8.51 -11.48 -4.57
N THR A 209 8.80 -10.50 -5.42
CA THR A 209 8.98 -9.10 -5.03
C THR A 209 7.86 -8.24 -5.62
N TYR A 210 7.49 -7.14 -4.96
CA TYR A 210 6.45 -6.24 -5.44
C TYR A 210 6.71 -4.77 -5.12
N ASP A 211 6.98 -3.98 -6.16
CA ASP A 211 7.27 -2.54 -6.03
C ASP A 211 6.00 -1.68 -6.26
N PRO A 212 5.49 -0.97 -5.23
CA PRO A 212 4.24 -0.21 -5.33
C PRO A 212 4.47 1.19 -5.97
N VAL A 213 4.76 1.21 -7.27
CA VAL A 213 5.21 2.37 -8.06
C VAL A 213 4.11 3.14 -8.81
N GLY A 214 2.86 2.70 -8.72
CA GLY A 214 1.74 3.23 -9.50
C GLY A 214 1.43 2.39 -10.75
N SER A 215 0.15 2.32 -11.10
CA SER A 215 -0.42 1.37 -12.06
C SER A 215 0.13 1.59 -13.49
N GLU A 216 0.28 2.85 -13.93
CA GLU A 216 0.88 3.15 -15.24
C GLU A 216 2.38 2.79 -15.28
N GLN A 217 3.11 2.99 -14.17
CA GLN A 217 4.53 2.63 -14.11
C GLN A 217 4.72 1.11 -14.11
N GLY A 218 3.86 0.35 -13.43
CA GLY A 218 3.84 -1.11 -13.50
C GLY A 218 3.69 -1.61 -14.94
N ILE A 219 2.67 -1.11 -15.67
CA ILE A 219 2.46 -1.45 -17.09
C ILE A 219 3.66 -1.07 -17.96
N ARG A 220 4.25 0.12 -17.78
CA ARG A 220 5.46 0.53 -18.52
C ARG A 220 6.64 -0.40 -18.25
N SER A 221 6.91 -0.76 -17.01
CA SER A 221 7.99 -1.68 -16.65
C SER A 221 7.77 -3.11 -17.16
N LEU A 222 6.51 -3.56 -17.26
CA LEU A 222 6.15 -4.85 -17.85
C LEU A 222 6.39 -4.88 -19.36
N LEU A 223 5.90 -3.86 -20.08
CA LEU A 223 6.12 -3.71 -21.52
C LEU A 223 7.62 -3.53 -21.87
N ALA A 224 8.38 -2.92 -20.97
CA ALA A 224 9.84 -2.82 -21.05
C ALA A 224 10.59 -4.10 -20.60
N GLN A 225 9.89 -5.18 -20.27
CA GLN A 225 10.44 -6.48 -19.84
C GLN A 225 11.36 -6.40 -18.60
N GLN A 226 11.15 -5.41 -17.73
CA GLN A 226 11.93 -5.20 -16.50
C GLN A 226 11.42 -6.02 -15.31
N ILE A 227 10.15 -6.43 -15.38
CA ILE A 227 9.40 -7.18 -14.37
C ILE A 227 8.62 -8.31 -15.05
N ASP A 228 8.22 -9.32 -14.28
CA ASP A 228 7.55 -10.52 -14.79
C ASP A 228 6.02 -10.40 -14.75
N PHE A 229 5.48 -9.55 -13.87
CA PHE A 229 4.06 -9.18 -13.83
C PHE A 229 3.87 -7.72 -13.39
N ALA A 230 2.80 -7.07 -13.85
CA ALA A 230 2.36 -5.79 -13.32
C ALA A 230 1.10 -5.93 -12.47
N ALA A 231 0.83 -4.92 -11.66
CA ALA A 231 -0.46 -4.70 -11.01
C ALA A 231 -1.08 -3.41 -11.52
N SER A 232 -2.35 -3.45 -11.92
CA SER A 232 -3.07 -2.29 -12.41
C SER A 232 -4.52 -2.30 -11.97
N ASP A 233 -5.03 -1.12 -11.63
CA ASP A 233 -6.45 -0.81 -11.40
C ASP A 233 -7.00 0.04 -12.57
N ILE A 234 -6.15 0.30 -13.57
CA ILE A 234 -6.52 0.85 -14.88
C ILE A 234 -6.92 -0.33 -15.77
N PRO A 235 -8.15 -0.36 -16.33
CA PRO A 235 -8.56 -1.38 -17.28
C PRO A 235 -7.69 -1.34 -18.53
N VAL A 236 -6.99 -2.44 -18.81
CA VAL A 236 -6.31 -2.65 -20.10
C VAL A 236 -7.35 -2.65 -21.22
N ALA A 237 -7.05 -2.00 -22.35
CA ALA A 237 -7.93 -1.99 -23.51
C ALA A 237 -8.05 -3.41 -24.11
N GLU A 238 -9.26 -3.86 -24.45
CA GLU A 238 -9.49 -5.22 -24.94
C GLU A 238 -8.85 -5.53 -26.29
N THR A 239 -8.46 -4.47 -27.02
CA THR A 239 -7.70 -4.56 -28.27
C THR A 239 -6.21 -4.87 -28.07
N ASP A 240 -5.66 -4.72 -26.85
CA ASP A 240 -4.27 -5.04 -26.56
C ASP A 240 -4.11 -6.54 -26.29
N THR A 241 -3.87 -7.29 -27.36
CA THR A 241 -3.64 -8.75 -27.29
C THR A 241 -2.26 -9.14 -26.78
N SER A 242 -1.35 -8.18 -26.59
CA SER A 242 0.00 -8.41 -26.05
C SER A 242 0.02 -8.60 -24.53
N LEU A 243 -1.10 -8.26 -23.87
CA LEU A 243 -1.28 -8.40 -22.43
C LEU A 243 -2.43 -9.35 -22.09
N GLN A 244 -2.29 -10.07 -20.99
CA GLN A 244 -3.35 -10.82 -20.33
C GLN A 244 -3.59 -10.25 -18.93
N ARG A 245 -4.82 -10.34 -18.42
CA ARG A 245 -5.21 -9.80 -17.11
C ARG A 245 -5.98 -10.83 -16.30
N ILE A 246 -5.67 -10.89 -15.01
CA ILE A 246 -6.39 -11.69 -14.00
C ILE A 246 -6.85 -10.73 -12.91
N ALA A 247 -8.16 -10.57 -12.75
CA ALA A 247 -8.73 -9.81 -11.63
C ALA A 247 -8.46 -10.57 -10.33
N THR A 248 -8.05 -9.88 -9.26
CA THR A 248 -7.61 -10.54 -8.02
C THR A 248 -8.47 -10.21 -6.81
N VAL A 249 -8.90 -8.95 -6.67
CA VAL A 249 -9.70 -8.48 -5.54
C VAL A 249 -10.45 -7.21 -5.93
N LEU A 250 -11.39 -6.80 -5.08
CA LEU A 250 -12.14 -5.54 -5.17
C LEU A 250 -11.75 -4.60 -4.02
N GLY A 251 -11.84 -3.29 -4.27
CA GLY A 251 -11.71 -2.25 -3.25
C GLY A 251 -12.53 -0.99 -3.57
N ALA A 252 -12.42 0.03 -2.73
CA ALA A 252 -13.12 1.31 -2.88
C ALA A 252 -12.15 2.48 -2.86
N VAL A 253 -12.34 3.44 -3.77
CA VAL A 253 -11.70 4.77 -3.66
C VAL A 253 -12.62 5.69 -2.86
N VAL A 254 -12.14 6.21 -1.74
CA VAL A 254 -12.92 7.03 -0.80
C VAL A 254 -12.43 8.48 -0.76
N PRO A 255 -13.35 9.47 -0.72
CA PRO A 255 -12.98 10.85 -0.45
C PRO A 255 -12.64 11.02 1.04
N ILE A 256 -11.36 11.09 1.34
CA ILE A 256 -10.82 11.40 2.68
C ILE A 256 -10.72 12.91 2.89
N TYR A 257 -10.87 13.35 4.14
CA TYR A 257 -10.74 14.77 4.49
C TYR A 257 -10.27 14.97 5.94
N ASN A 258 -9.71 16.14 6.21
CA ASN A 258 -9.28 16.55 7.54
C ASN A 258 -10.16 17.70 8.06
N LEU A 259 -11.28 17.33 8.67
CA LEU A 259 -12.21 18.25 9.32
C LEU A 259 -12.38 17.86 10.78
N GLN A 260 -12.16 18.83 11.66
CA GLN A 260 -12.24 18.62 13.11
C GLN A 260 -13.67 18.85 13.62
N GLY A 261 -14.08 18.12 14.66
CA GLY A 261 -15.35 18.35 15.37
C GLY A 261 -16.63 17.96 14.60
N LEU A 262 -16.55 17.11 13.58
CA LEU A 262 -17.74 16.63 12.89
C LEU A 262 -18.46 15.52 13.67
N GLU A 263 -19.77 15.66 13.84
CA GLU A 263 -20.64 14.67 14.50
C GLU A 263 -20.92 13.42 13.64
N ARG A 264 -20.72 13.52 12.32
CA ARG A 264 -20.92 12.44 11.35
C ARG A 264 -20.13 12.68 10.07
N SER A 265 -19.90 11.62 9.29
CA SER A 265 -19.24 11.72 7.98
C SER A 265 -19.95 12.68 7.02
N VAL A 266 -19.15 13.34 6.18
CA VAL A 266 -19.62 14.20 5.10
C VAL A 266 -20.31 13.37 4.02
N ARG A 267 -21.41 13.91 3.47
CA ARG A 267 -22.16 13.39 2.33
C ARG A 267 -21.78 14.14 1.07
N PHE A 268 -21.07 13.47 0.17
CA PHE A 268 -20.65 14.01 -1.11
C PHE A 268 -21.60 13.55 -2.22
N THR A 269 -21.99 14.47 -3.10
CA THR A 269 -22.60 14.11 -4.38
C THR A 269 -21.53 14.14 -5.48
N PRO A 270 -21.76 13.52 -6.65
CA PRO A 270 -20.79 13.57 -7.74
C PRO A 270 -20.50 15.00 -8.21
N GLU A 271 -21.52 15.87 -8.22
CA GLU A 271 -21.36 17.28 -8.61
C GLU A 271 -20.47 18.04 -7.61
N ILE A 272 -20.61 17.75 -6.31
CA ILE A 272 -19.77 18.34 -5.26
C ILE A 272 -18.31 17.89 -5.43
N LEU A 273 -18.05 16.60 -5.62
CA LEU A 273 -16.69 16.10 -5.82
C LEU A 273 -16.06 16.68 -7.08
N ALA A 274 -16.77 16.68 -8.20
CA ALA A 274 -16.31 17.32 -9.44
C ALA A 274 -15.98 18.80 -9.20
N ASN A 275 -16.88 19.56 -8.57
CA ASN A 275 -16.69 20.99 -8.35
C ASN A 275 -15.56 21.32 -7.35
N ILE A 276 -15.29 20.47 -6.36
CA ILE A 276 -14.12 20.60 -5.47
C ILE A 276 -12.83 20.44 -6.27
N PHE A 277 -12.70 19.33 -7.01
CA PHE A 277 -11.47 19.01 -7.75
C PHE A 277 -11.28 19.85 -9.04
N LEU A 278 -12.33 20.54 -9.51
CA LEU A 278 -12.26 21.62 -10.51
C LEU A 278 -11.92 23.00 -9.91
N GLY A 279 -11.83 23.13 -8.58
CA GLY A 279 -11.54 24.41 -7.90
C GLY A 279 -12.72 25.39 -7.85
N LYS A 280 -13.95 24.93 -8.09
CA LYS A 280 -15.17 25.75 -8.05
C LYS A 280 -15.77 25.84 -6.64
N ILE A 281 -15.80 24.72 -5.92
CA ILE A 281 -16.14 24.70 -4.49
C ILE A 281 -14.81 24.83 -3.73
N THR A 282 -14.56 26.02 -3.21
CA THR A 282 -13.28 26.39 -2.55
C THR A 282 -13.38 26.47 -1.02
N ARG A 283 -14.58 26.31 -0.45
CA ARG A 283 -14.83 26.38 1.00
C ARG A 283 -15.75 25.27 1.49
N TRP A 284 -15.49 24.78 2.71
CA TRP A 284 -16.25 23.68 3.31
C TRP A 284 -17.71 24.04 3.66
N ASN A 285 -18.01 25.32 3.86
CA ASN A 285 -19.38 25.80 4.07
C ASN A 285 -20.13 26.12 2.77
N ASP A 286 -19.68 25.65 1.61
CA ASP A 286 -20.35 25.92 0.32
C ASP A 286 -21.86 25.55 0.35
N PRO A 287 -22.76 26.34 -0.28
CA PRO A 287 -24.20 26.07 -0.31
C PRO A 287 -24.57 24.66 -0.79
N LEU A 288 -23.88 24.10 -1.80
CA LEU A 288 -24.15 22.75 -2.31
C LEU A 288 -23.76 21.70 -1.28
N LEU A 289 -22.60 21.86 -0.63
CA LEU A 289 -22.13 20.91 0.38
C LEU A 289 -22.98 20.97 1.66
N ARG A 290 -23.43 22.17 2.08
CA ARG A 290 -24.42 22.32 3.16
C ARG A 290 -25.78 21.70 2.79
N ALA A 291 -26.19 21.74 1.53
CA ALA A 291 -27.47 21.18 1.10
C ALA A 291 -27.52 19.65 1.23
N SER A 292 -26.45 18.92 0.90
CA SER A 292 -26.34 17.47 1.15
C SER A 292 -26.05 17.12 2.61
N ASN A 293 -25.58 18.09 3.40
CA ASN A 293 -25.16 17.92 4.80
C ASN A 293 -25.97 18.74 5.82
N ARG A 294 -27.29 18.87 5.62
CA ARG A 294 -28.16 19.54 6.61
C ARG A 294 -27.92 19.01 8.03
N GLY A 295 -27.81 19.93 8.98
CA GLY A 295 -27.50 19.64 10.39
C GLY A 295 -26.04 19.29 10.70
N LEU A 296 -25.11 19.29 9.73
CA LEU A 296 -23.68 19.14 9.99
C LEU A 296 -23.01 20.52 10.04
N ASN A 297 -22.23 20.77 11.10
CA ASN A 297 -21.49 22.02 11.28
C ASN A 297 -20.22 22.02 10.40
N LEU A 298 -20.39 22.44 9.15
CA LEU A 298 -19.28 22.59 8.20
C LEU A 298 -18.59 23.96 8.39
N PRO A 299 -17.25 24.02 8.54
CA PRO A 299 -16.54 25.26 8.86
C PRO A 299 -16.45 26.21 7.66
N ASP A 300 -16.33 27.52 7.95
CA ASP A 300 -15.96 28.53 6.96
C ASP A 300 -14.45 28.53 6.68
N ALA A 301 -13.94 27.37 6.25
CA ALA A 301 -12.55 27.14 5.94
C ALA A 301 -12.35 26.88 4.44
N ALA A 302 -11.23 27.34 3.89
CA ALA A 302 -10.82 26.99 2.55
C ALA A 302 -10.55 25.49 2.41
N ILE A 303 -10.82 24.92 1.24
CA ILE A 303 -10.55 23.52 0.92
C ILE A 303 -9.18 23.41 0.29
N THR A 304 -8.32 22.56 0.85
CA THR A 304 -7.04 22.18 0.23
C THR A 304 -7.18 20.84 -0.46
N VAL A 305 -7.23 20.83 -1.79
CA VAL A 305 -7.27 19.59 -2.59
C VAL A 305 -5.90 18.92 -2.59
N ILE A 306 -5.86 17.60 -2.37
CA ILE A 306 -4.69 16.74 -2.52
C ILE A 306 -5.00 15.69 -3.57
N HIS A 307 -4.11 15.51 -4.56
CA HIS A 307 -4.26 14.50 -5.61
C HIS A 307 -2.94 13.76 -5.86
N ARG A 308 -3.04 12.67 -6.64
CA ARG A 308 -1.88 11.86 -7.02
C ARG A 308 -0.99 12.59 -8.03
N SER A 309 0.32 12.43 -7.89
CA SER A 309 1.35 12.81 -8.87
C SER A 309 1.70 11.69 -9.84
N ASP A 310 1.60 10.43 -9.39
CA ASP A 310 1.96 9.25 -10.16
C ASP A 310 0.77 8.67 -10.96
N GLY A 311 1.09 8.03 -12.09
CA GLY A 311 0.12 7.41 -12.98
C GLY A 311 -0.58 6.22 -12.31
N SER A 312 -1.85 6.38 -12.00
CA SER A 312 -2.50 5.72 -10.87
C SER A 312 -3.88 5.16 -11.21
N GLY A 313 -4.10 3.87 -10.93
CA GLY A 313 -5.42 3.25 -11.08
C GLY A 313 -6.45 3.77 -10.07
N THR A 314 -6.01 4.21 -8.88
CA THR A 314 -6.86 4.94 -7.93
C THR A 314 -7.38 6.26 -8.55
N THR A 315 -6.52 6.95 -9.30
CA THR A 315 -6.88 8.17 -10.05
C THR A 315 -7.79 7.85 -11.21
N TYR A 316 -7.53 6.75 -11.94
CA TYR A 316 -8.42 6.29 -13.00
C TYR A 316 -9.84 6.02 -12.48
N ALA A 317 -9.99 5.23 -11.40
CA ALA A 317 -11.31 4.92 -10.84
C ALA A 317 -12.04 6.18 -10.35
N PHE A 318 -11.33 7.13 -9.72
CA PHE A 318 -11.91 8.41 -9.30
C PHE A 318 -12.34 9.27 -10.51
N THR A 319 -11.50 9.42 -11.52
CA THR A 319 -11.78 10.26 -12.71
C THR A 319 -12.78 9.63 -13.68
N ASP A 320 -12.87 8.30 -13.74
CA ASP A 320 -13.93 7.57 -14.46
C ASP A 320 -15.29 7.80 -13.81
N PHE A 321 -15.38 7.68 -12.48
CA PHE A 321 -16.59 8.02 -11.74
C PHE A 321 -17.03 9.47 -12.00
N LEU A 322 -16.11 10.45 -11.91
CA LEU A 322 -16.43 11.85 -12.16
C LEU A 322 -16.82 12.10 -13.63
N SER A 323 -16.15 11.48 -14.60
CA SER A 323 -16.51 11.59 -16.02
C SER A 323 -17.85 10.96 -16.39
N ARG A 324 -18.27 9.91 -15.66
CA ARG A 324 -19.59 9.28 -15.82
C ARG A 324 -20.73 10.11 -15.25
N THR A 325 -20.44 11.00 -14.31
CA THR A 325 -21.46 11.68 -13.48
C THR A 325 -21.47 13.20 -13.62
N SER A 326 -20.40 13.80 -14.15
CA SER A 326 -20.29 15.23 -14.44
C SER A 326 -19.89 15.45 -15.91
N PRO A 327 -20.80 15.92 -16.78
CA PRO A 327 -20.48 16.26 -18.17
C PRO A 327 -19.38 17.33 -18.28
N GLU A 328 -19.33 18.27 -17.33
CA GLU A 328 -18.27 19.27 -17.28
C GLU A 328 -16.91 18.64 -16.98
N TRP A 329 -16.83 17.78 -15.95
CA TRP A 329 -15.59 17.05 -15.64
C TRP A 329 -15.09 16.28 -16.86
N LYS A 330 -16.00 15.56 -17.54
CA LYS A 330 -15.68 14.78 -18.74
C LYS A 330 -15.14 15.64 -19.88
N ALA A 331 -15.63 16.87 -20.03
CA ALA A 331 -15.21 17.80 -21.08
C ALA A 331 -13.89 18.53 -20.74
N SER A 332 -13.58 18.74 -19.46
CA SER A 332 -12.41 19.53 -19.03
C SER A 332 -11.20 18.70 -18.59
N ILE A 333 -11.40 17.59 -17.86
CA ILE A 333 -10.35 16.74 -17.31
C ILE A 333 -10.38 15.34 -17.91
N GLY A 334 -11.58 14.77 -18.06
CA GLY A 334 -11.78 13.41 -18.56
C GLY A 334 -11.38 12.32 -17.56
N THR A 335 -11.11 11.13 -18.11
CA THR A 335 -10.71 9.91 -17.37
C THR A 335 -9.27 9.55 -17.70
N GLY A 336 -8.46 9.24 -16.68
CA GLY A 336 -7.08 8.76 -16.88
C GLY A 336 -6.40 8.37 -15.58
N GLY A 337 -5.34 7.56 -15.66
CA GLY A 337 -4.47 7.31 -14.51
C GLY A 337 -3.57 8.51 -14.18
N SER A 338 -3.20 9.26 -15.22
CA SER A 338 -2.61 10.60 -15.18
C SER A 338 -3.57 11.60 -15.86
N VAL A 339 -3.90 12.71 -15.20
CA VAL A 339 -4.74 13.80 -15.75
C VAL A 339 -4.17 15.17 -15.39
N ARG A 340 -4.55 16.22 -16.15
CA ARG A 340 -4.14 17.60 -15.86
C ARG A 340 -5.08 18.22 -14.83
N TRP A 341 -4.71 18.13 -13.55
CA TRP A 341 -5.41 18.81 -12.47
C TRP A 341 -5.34 20.34 -12.61
N LEU A 342 -6.40 21.02 -12.18
CA LEU A 342 -6.49 22.49 -12.21
C LEU A 342 -6.12 23.13 -10.86
N VAL A 343 -6.29 22.38 -9.77
CA VAL A 343 -6.05 22.79 -8.39
C VAL A 343 -5.54 21.62 -7.55
N GLY A 344 -4.82 21.96 -6.48
CA GLY A 344 -4.42 21.02 -5.44
C GLY A 344 -2.91 20.88 -5.28
N HIS A 345 -2.52 20.06 -4.30
CA HIS A 345 -1.16 19.63 -4.09
C HIS A 345 -0.97 18.18 -4.51
N GLU A 346 0.23 17.89 -4.98
CA GLU A 346 0.63 16.57 -5.45
C GLU A 346 1.21 15.72 -4.31
N ALA A 347 0.82 14.45 -4.29
CA ALA A 347 1.38 13.43 -3.41
C ALA A 347 1.54 12.09 -4.14
N THR A 348 2.65 11.39 -3.89
CA THR A 348 2.95 10.11 -4.53
C THR A 348 2.30 8.94 -3.78
N GLY A 349 1.58 8.08 -4.51
CA GLY A 349 0.93 6.89 -3.97
C GLY A 349 -0.27 7.17 -3.06
N ASN A 350 -1.03 6.11 -2.73
CA ASN A 350 -2.12 6.21 -1.75
C ASN A 350 -1.63 6.70 -0.38
N ASN A 351 -0.48 6.20 0.09
CA ASN A 351 0.11 6.58 1.36
C ASN A 351 0.49 8.08 1.42
N GLY A 352 1.04 8.65 0.35
CA GLY A 352 1.39 10.06 0.30
C GLY A 352 0.16 10.97 0.38
N VAL A 353 -0.91 10.64 -0.36
CA VAL A 353 -2.17 11.39 -0.30
C VAL A 353 -2.79 11.31 1.09
N ALA A 354 -2.86 10.11 1.69
CA ALA A 354 -3.36 9.92 3.05
C ALA A 354 -2.54 10.75 4.08
N THR A 355 -1.21 10.68 4.00
CA THR A 355 -0.30 11.40 4.90
C THR A 355 -0.49 12.91 4.79
N GLN A 356 -0.55 13.47 3.58
CA GLN A 356 -0.77 14.90 3.38
C GLN A 356 -2.15 15.35 3.88
N VAL A 357 -3.21 14.56 3.65
CA VAL A 357 -4.54 14.88 4.18
C VAL A 357 -4.53 14.87 5.71
N GLN A 358 -3.91 13.86 6.34
CA GLN A 358 -3.78 13.77 7.80
C GLN A 358 -3.05 14.99 8.40
N GLN A 359 -2.03 15.51 7.71
CA GLN A 359 -1.21 16.62 8.18
C GLN A 359 -1.79 18.02 7.89
N ILE A 360 -2.57 18.18 6.81
CA ILE A 360 -3.05 19.49 6.35
C ILE A 360 -4.52 19.67 6.78
N PRO A 361 -4.83 20.60 7.72
CA PRO A 361 -6.20 20.87 8.13
C PRO A 361 -7.05 21.40 6.97
N ASN A 362 -8.34 21.05 6.96
CA ASN A 362 -9.31 21.42 5.92
C ASN A 362 -8.97 20.88 4.52
N SER A 363 -8.13 19.85 4.43
CA SER A 363 -7.81 19.19 3.17
C SER A 363 -8.84 18.12 2.78
N ILE A 364 -8.84 17.77 1.50
CA ILE A 364 -9.58 16.65 0.91
C ILE A 364 -8.71 15.94 -0.13
N GLY A 365 -8.76 14.62 -0.16
CA GLY A 365 -8.10 13.79 -1.16
C GLY A 365 -8.89 12.53 -1.47
N TYR A 366 -8.33 11.64 -2.28
CA TYR A 366 -8.91 10.33 -2.59
C TYR A 366 -7.87 9.22 -2.43
N VAL A 367 -8.23 8.15 -1.74
CA VAL A 367 -7.38 6.97 -1.51
C VAL A 367 -8.19 5.69 -1.55
N GLU A 368 -7.53 4.55 -1.70
CA GLU A 368 -8.14 3.25 -1.42
C GLU A 368 -8.53 3.14 0.07
N LEU A 369 -9.67 2.51 0.38
CA LEU A 369 -10.30 2.43 1.69
C LEU A 369 -9.36 1.95 2.82
N THR A 370 -8.47 0.97 2.60
CA THR A 370 -7.54 0.50 3.63
C THR A 370 -6.60 1.62 4.08
N TYR A 371 -6.17 2.51 3.17
CA TYR A 371 -5.33 3.65 3.54
C TYR A 371 -6.08 4.69 4.36
N ALA A 372 -7.38 4.90 4.11
CA ALA A 372 -8.20 5.75 4.97
C ALA A 372 -8.32 5.16 6.38
N ILE A 373 -8.51 3.84 6.49
CA ILE A 373 -8.61 3.12 7.78
C ILE A 373 -7.27 3.15 8.52
N GLN A 374 -6.16 2.81 7.86
CA GLN A 374 -4.80 2.75 8.42
C GLN A 374 -4.32 4.11 8.93
N HIS A 375 -4.70 5.20 8.27
CA HIS A 375 -4.36 6.57 8.70
C HIS A 375 -5.38 7.18 9.66
N GLU A 376 -6.37 6.41 10.13
CA GLU A 376 -7.49 6.87 10.97
C GLU A 376 -8.24 8.10 10.40
N LEU A 377 -8.31 8.19 9.07
CA LEU A 377 -8.87 9.34 8.37
C LEU A 377 -10.39 9.27 8.28
N SER A 378 -11.01 10.42 8.47
CA SER A 378 -12.42 10.59 8.13
C SER A 378 -12.62 10.50 6.62
N PHE A 379 -13.55 9.66 6.18
CA PHE A 379 -13.97 9.57 4.78
C PHE A 379 -15.48 9.74 4.63
N GLY A 380 -15.88 10.22 3.45
CA GLY A 380 -17.26 10.56 3.15
C GLY A 380 -18.08 9.42 2.56
N SER A 381 -19.39 9.54 2.71
CA SER A 381 -20.35 8.74 1.94
C SER A 381 -20.64 9.43 0.60
N VAL A 382 -20.78 8.66 -0.47
CA VAL A 382 -20.94 9.19 -1.84
C VAL A 382 -22.33 8.83 -2.37
N ARG A 383 -23.02 9.79 -2.98
CA ARG A 383 -24.32 9.55 -3.65
C ARG A 383 -24.11 8.70 -4.90
N ASN A 384 -24.70 7.51 -4.92
CA ASN A 384 -24.61 6.57 -6.04
C ASN A 384 -25.67 6.84 -7.14
N ALA A 385 -25.67 5.99 -8.17
CA ALA A 385 -26.61 6.05 -9.29
C ALA A 385 -28.09 5.97 -8.89
N SER A 386 -28.43 5.29 -7.79
CA SER A 386 -29.80 5.22 -7.28
C SER A 386 -30.18 6.39 -6.36
N GLY A 387 -29.32 7.41 -6.24
CA GLY A 387 -29.52 8.57 -5.36
C GLY A 387 -29.26 8.30 -3.87
N ALA A 388 -28.79 7.11 -3.49
CA ALA A 388 -28.48 6.78 -2.09
C ALA A 388 -27.06 7.23 -1.73
N PHE A 389 -26.88 7.82 -0.54
CA PHE A 389 -25.55 8.08 0.01
C PHE A 389 -25.01 6.78 0.63
N VAL A 390 -23.99 6.20 -0.01
CA VAL A 390 -23.40 4.92 0.40
C VAL A 390 -22.01 5.15 0.98
N THR A 391 -21.75 4.55 2.14
CA THR A 391 -20.40 4.48 2.74
C THR A 391 -19.66 3.28 2.17
N ALA A 392 -18.37 3.45 1.87
CA ALA A 392 -17.53 2.34 1.42
C ALA A 392 -17.34 1.30 2.54
N ASN A 393 -17.62 0.04 2.22
CA ASN A 393 -17.29 -1.14 3.00
C ASN A 393 -17.26 -2.36 2.05
N LEU A 394 -16.96 -3.55 2.58
CA LEU A 394 -16.84 -4.77 1.76
C LEU A 394 -18.15 -5.13 1.03
N GLU A 395 -19.30 -4.95 1.68
CA GLU A 395 -20.63 -5.28 1.15
C GLU A 395 -21.05 -4.32 0.03
N SER A 396 -20.83 -3.01 0.20
CA SER A 396 -21.17 -2.01 -0.81
C SER A 396 -20.24 -2.05 -2.02
N VAL A 397 -18.99 -2.50 -1.84
CA VAL A 397 -18.05 -2.81 -2.93
C VAL A 397 -18.45 -4.09 -3.67
N ALA A 398 -18.78 -5.18 -2.96
CA ALA A 398 -19.27 -6.42 -3.59
C ALA A 398 -20.55 -6.16 -4.39
N THR A 399 -21.50 -5.40 -3.82
CA THR A 399 -22.73 -4.97 -4.50
C THR A 399 -22.45 -4.21 -5.80
N ALA A 400 -21.40 -3.37 -5.84
CA ALA A 400 -21.02 -2.65 -7.05
C ALA A 400 -20.52 -3.59 -8.15
N ALA A 401 -19.70 -4.59 -7.80
CA ALA A 401 -19.22 -5.61 -8.74
C ALA A 401 -20.36 -6.48 -9.29
N GLU A 402 -21.26 -6.96 -8.41
CA GLU A 402 -22.44 -7.75 -8.80
C GLU A 402 -23.39 -6.94 -9.71
N SER A 403 -23.54 -5.64 -9.45
CA SER A 403 -24.44 -4.76 -10.21
C SER A 403 -23.86 -4.23 -11.53
N ALA A 404 -22.55 -4.35 -11.75
CA ALA A 404 -21.91 -3.91 -12.98
C ALA A 404 -22.00 -4.96 -14.10
N GLY A 405 -22.15 -6.25 -13.74
CA GLY A 405 -22.21 -7.36 -14.68
C GLY A 405 -20.84 -7.88 -15.11
N ASP A 406 -20.83 -9.12 -15.59
CA ASP A 406 -19.63 -9.95 -15.71
C ASP A 406 -18.58 -9.50 -16.75
N ALA A 407 -18.96 -8.62 -17.68
CA ALA A 407 -18.11 -8.07 -18.74
C ALA A 407 -17.70 -6.60 -18.52
N ALA A 408 -17.98 -6.03 -17.34
CA ALA A 408 -17.70 -4.63 -17.07
C ALA A 408 -16.20 -4.35 -16.92
N ALA A 409 -15.61 -3.66 -17.90
CA ALA A 409 -14.23 -3.16 -17.80
C ALA A 409 -14.03 -2.16 -16.64
N SER A 410 -15.08 -1.49 -16.19
CA SER A 410 -15.09 -0.65 -14.97
C SER A 410 -16.45 -0.75 -14.27
N ILE A 411 -16.41 -0.85 -12.94
CA ILE A 411 -17.56 -0.98 -12.05
C ILE A 411 -17.95 0.34 -11.36
N THR A 412 -17.35 1.47 -11.76
CA THR A 412 -17.70 2.79 -11.20
C THR A 412 -19.13 3.19 -11.59
N ASN A 413 -19.82 3.86 -10.66
CA ASN A 413 -21.22 4.27 -10.76
C ASN A 413 -22.19 3.12 -11.11
N ALA A 414 -21.93 1.90 -10.65
CA ALA A 414 -22.82 0.75 -10.84
C ALA A 414 -24.25 1.02 -10.30
N ALA A 415 -25.25 0.44 -10.96
CA ALA A 415 -26.67 0.77 -10.74
C ALA A 415 -27.29 0.21 -9.45
N GLY A 416 -26.56 -0.61 -8.69
CA GLY A 416 -27.05 -1.26 -7.47
C GLY A 416 -27.43 -0.26 -6.38
N LYS A 417 -28.59 -0.46 -5.73
CA LYS A 417 -29.11 0.47 -4.72
C LYS A 417 -28.14 0.69 -3.53
N ALA A 418 -27.41 -0.36 -3.14
CA ALA A 418 -26.37 -0.31 -2.11
C ALA A 418 -24.94 -0.32 -2.67
N ALA A 419 -24.76 -0.20 -3.99
CA ALA A 419 -23.44 -0.16 -4.61
C ALA A 419 -22.70 1.11 -4.20
N TYR A 420 -21.46 0.96 -3.75
CA TYR A 420 -20.55 2.07 -3.56
C TYR A 420 -20.05 2.57 -4.93
N PRO A 421 -20.19 3.86 -5.26
CA PRO A 421 -20.08 4.30 -6.65
C PRO A 421 -18.65 4.48 -7.17
N ILE A 422 -17.63 4.37 -6.32
CA ILE A 422 -16.21 4.46 -6.71
C ILE A 422 -15.47 3.17 -6.33
N ALA A 423 -16.12 2.03 -6.57
CA ALA A 423 -15.50 0.71 -6.47
C ALA A 423 -14.61 0.41 -7.69
N SER A 424 -13.60 -0.44 -7.51
CA SER A 424 -12.78 -0.96 -8.61
C SER A 424 -12.35 -2.40 -8.34
N PHE A 425 -12.21 -3.19 -9.42
CA PHE A 425 -11.30 -4.34 -9.40
C PHE A 425 -9.85 -3.84 -9.42
N THR A 426 -8.93 -4.71 -9.03
CA THR A 426 -7.52 -4.62 -9.39
C THR A 426 -7.10 -5.92 -10.08
N TRP A 427 -6.14 -5.80 -11.00
CA TRP A 427 -5.72 -6.85 -11.91
C TRP A 427 -4.22 -7.09 -11.78
N ILE A 428 -3.81 -8.36 -11.78
CA ILE A 428 -2.46 -8.74 -12.21
C ILE A 428 -2.47 -8.74 -13.74
N VAL A 429 -1.47 -8.11 -14.34
CA VAL A 429 -1.30 -8.00 -15.79
C VAL A 429 0.01 -8.68 -16.18
N LEU A 430 -0.05 -9.46 -17.25
CA LEU A 430 0.99 -10.40 -17.69
C LEU A 430 1.28 -10.19 -19.18
N PRO A 431 2.52 -10.44 -19.65
CA PRO A 431 2.80 -10.49 -21.08
C PRO A 431 2.15 -11.73 -21.70
N ASN A 432 1.79 -11.64 -22.98
CA ASN A 432 1.24 -12.74 -23.76
C ASN A 432 2.13 -12.99 -25.00
N PRO A 433 2.91 -14.08 -25.05
CA PRO A 433 3.00 -15.18 -24.07
C PRO A 433 3.83 -14.82 -22.81
N ILE A 434 3.63 -15.59 -21.75
CA ILE A 434 4.46 -15.54 -20.54
C ILE A 434 5.76 -16.31 -20.82
N PRO A 435 6.94 -15.76 -20.46
CA PRO A 435 8.22 -16.48 -20.55
C PRO A 435 8.13 -17.84 -19.87
N LEU A 436 8.51 -18.91 -20.59
CA LEU A 436 8.29 -20.31 -20.16
C LEU A 436 8.75 -20.58 -18.72
N LYS A 437 9.94 -20.08 -18.33
CA LYS A 437 10.48 -20.20 -16.97
C LYS A 437 9.53 -19.67 -15.88
N ASN A 438 8.75 -18.63 -16.15
CA ASN A 438 7.90 -17.96 -15.17
C ASN A 438 6.47 -18.49 -15.16
N ARG A 439 6.03 -19.20 -16.20
CA ARG A 439 4.61 -19.55 -16.40
C ARG A 439 4.04 -20.39 -15.28
N GLY A 440 4.73 -21.46 -14.86
CA GLY A 440 4.32 -22.31 -13.73
C GLY A 440 4.18 -21.49 -12.44
N PRO A 441 5.27 -20.89 -11.94
CA PRO A 441 5.25 -20.06 -10.74
C PRO A 441 4.19 -18.94 -10.71
N ILE A 442 4.01 -18.22 -11.83
CA ILE A 442 2.95 -17.20 -11.95
C ILE A 442 1.56 -17.85 -11.87
N THR A 443 1.35 -18.99 -12.54
CA THR A 443 0.06 -19.71 -12.51
C THR A 443 -0.28 -20.21 -11.11
N ASP A 444 0.71 -20.72 -10.37
CA ASP A 444 0.53 -21.24 -9.02
C ASP A 444 0.28 -20.11 -8.00
N MET A 445 1.03 -19.00 -8.10
CA MET A 445 0.80 -17.78 -7.33
C MET A 445 -0.63 -17.25 -7.56
N LEU A 446 -1.06 -17.12 -8.82
CA LEU A 446 -2.39 -16.62 -9.15
C LEU A 446 -3.50 -17.58 -8.70
N ARG A 447 -3.29 -18.89 -8.85
CA ARG A 447 -4.22 -19.91 -8.35
C ARG A 447 -4.39 -19.82 -6.84
N TRP A 448 -3.29 -19.61 -6.10
CA TRP A 448 -3.33 -19.41 -4.66
C TRP A 448 -4.05 -18.10 -4.29
N MET A 449 -3.73 -16.98 -4.95
CA MET A 449 -4.39 -15.67 -4.72
C MET A 449 -5.90 -15.74 -4.93
N LEU A 450 -6.34 -16.44 -5.99
CA LEU A 450 -7.76 -16.64 -6.32
C LEU A 450 -8.48 -17.67 -5.44
N THR A 451 -7.77 -18.40 -4.55
CA THR A 451 -8.37 -19.43 -3.68
C THR A 451 -8.08 -19.18 -2.20
N ASN A 452 -6.87 -19.47 -1.73
CA ASN A 452 -6.47 -19.30 -0.33
C ASN A 452 -6.26 -17.82 0.02
N GLY A 453 -5.67 -17.03 -0.88
CA GLY A 453 -5.47 -15.59 -0.67
C GLY A 453 -6.76 -14.82 -0.42
N GLN A 454 -7.87 -15.18 -1.10
CA GLN A 454 -9.19 -14.56 -0.90
C GLN A 454 -9.67 -14.59 0.57
N LYS A 455 -9.21 -15.55 1.38
CA LYS A 455 -9.55 -15.67 2.81
C LYS A 455 -8.93 -14.55 3.66
N GLN A 456 -7.89 -13.89 3.16
CA GLN A 456 -7.17 -12.80 3.84
C GLN A 456 -7.69 -11.41 3.45
N SER A 457 -8.32 -11.26 2.26
CA SER A 457 -8.75 -9.96 1.71
C SER A 457 -9.56 -9.11 2.69
N SER A 458 -10.61 -9.69 3.29
CA SER A 458 -11.54 -8.97 4.16
C SER A 458 -10.87 -8.43 5.42
N ALA A 459 -9.86 -9.12 5.96
CA ALA A 459 -9.12 -8.68 7.15
C ALA A 459 -8.23 -7.46 6.86
N LEU A 460 -7.86 -7.24 5.60
CA LEU A 460 -7.05 -6.12 5.14
C LEU A 460 -7.87 -5.01 4.45
N GLY A 461 -9.21 -5.06 4.55
CA GLY A 461 -10.12 -4.03 4.03
C GLY A 461 -10.57 -4.21 2.58
N TYR A 462 -10.18 -5.31 1.92
CA TYR A 462 -10.52 -5.58 0.52
C TYR A 462 -11.67 -6.58 0.39
N ALA A 463 -12.57 -6.35 -0.57
CA ALA A 463 -13.68 -7.26 -0.81
C ALA A 463 -13.20 -8.45 -1.68
N PRO A 464 -13.38 -9.71 -1.22
CA PRO A 464 -13.09 -10.89 -2.05
C PRO A 464 -13.86 -10.85 -3.37
N LEU A 465 -13.33 -11.50 -4.41
CA LEU A 465 -14.05 -11.65 -5.67
C LEU A 465 -15.36 -12.42 -5.46
N PRO A 466 -16.48 -11.99 -6.08
CA PRO A 466 -17.69 -12.81 -6.16
C PRO A 466 -17.37 -14.18 -6.75
N ARG A 467 -18.03 -15.24 -6.27
CA ARG A 467 -17.69 -16.64 -6.65
C ARG A 467 -17.67 -16.87 -8.16
N SER A 468 -18.62 -16.28 -8.90
CA SER A 468 -18.69 -16.34 -10.36
C SER A 468 -17.46 -15.72 -11.03
N VAL A 469 -16.99 -14.57 -10.53
CA VAL A 469 -15.79 -13.89 -11.00
C VAL A 469 -14.56 -14.76 -10.69
N ALA A 470 -14.40 -15.22 -9.45
CA ALA A 470 -13.28 -16.05 -9.02
C ALA A 470 -13.15 -17.34 -9.86
N SER A 471 -14.26 -18.04 -10.11
CA SER A 471 -14.26 -19.24 -10.98
C SER A 471 -13.79 -18.92 -12.40
N ARG A 472 -14.29 -17.85 -13.04
CA ARG A 472 -13.84 -17.46 -14.38
C ARG A 472 -12.37 -17.03 -14.42
N GLN A 473 -11.86 -16.38 -13.37
CA GLN A 473 -10.43 -16.07 -13.29
C GLN A 473 -9.59 -17.34 -13.16
N LEU A 474 -10.05 -18.33 -12.37
CA LEU A 474 -9.39 -19.64 -12.25
C LEU A 474 -9.42 -20.46 -13.55
N GLU A 475 -10.53 -20.42 -14.29
CA GLU A 475 -10.63 -20.99 -15.63
C GLU A 475 -9.66 -20.31 -16.60
N SER A 476 -9.57 -18.97 -16.55
CA SER A 476 -8.66 -18.17 -17.39
C SER A 476 -7.18 -18.50 -17.17
N LEU A 477 -6.78 -19.00 -15.98
CA LEU A 477 -5.42 -19.48 -15.73
C LEU A 477 -5.00 -20.62 -16.68
N SER A 478 -5.96 -21.42 -17.18
CA SER A 478 -5.68 -22.49 -18.16
C SER A 478 -5.32 -21.97 -19.55
N THR A 479 -5.59 -20.69 -19.82
CA THR A 479 -5.36 -20.03 -21.12
C THR A 479 -4.09 -19.19 -21.18
N LEU A 480 -3.35 -19.11 -20.06
CA LEU A 480 -2.07 -18.39 -19.98
C LEU A 480 -1.02 -19.09 -20.88
N LYS A 481 -0.44 -18.32 -21.81
CA LYS A 481 0.30 -18.84 -22.98
C LYS A 481 1.81 -18.67 -22.93
#